data_AF-A0A9X1HKT0-F1
#
_entry.id   AF-A0A9X1HKT0-F1
#
_cell.length_a   1.000
_cell.length_b   1.000
_cell.length_c   1.000
_cell.angle_alpha   90.00
_cell.angle_beta   90.00
_cell.angle_gamma   90.00
#
_symmetry.space_group_name_H-M   'P 1'
#
loop_
_entity.id
_entity.type
_entity.pdbx_description
1 polymer ?
#
loop_
_entity_poly.entity_id
_entity_poly.type
_entity_poly.pdbx_seq_one_letter_code
_entity_poly.pdbx_strand_id
1 'polypeptide(L)'
;MEQHPLQINTNTTKRVVTVISLFGVVILLLGFLWMYTAGLFMSLNAYIEGEGYYSRYQKDSFTHLIQFVEERDPKYYWMYREAISVPLGNSVARIELEKENPEYEIVREGLLQGRNHPDNIDRIIGLFRNYRNTEFMDTAIGLWEQGDEMVFAIDSTASSAEHTRRPVYQCKPGPCIHFGV
;
A
#
# COMPACT_ATOMS: atom_id res chain seq x y z
N MET A 1 6.01 65.61 -42.47
CA MET A 1 5.87 64.70 -41.33
C MET A 1 7.12 63.84 -41.30
N GLU A 2 8.15 64.28 -40.58
CA GLU A 2 9.39 63.51 -40.43
C GLU A 2 9.12 62.26 -39.61
N GLN A 3 9.44 61.09 -40.18
CA GLN A 3 9.47 59.84 -39.44
C GLN A 3 10.81 59.78 -38.69
N HIS A 4 10.78 59.99 -37.39
CA HIS A 4 11.95 59.83 -36.52
C HIS A 4 12.16 58.31 -36.31
N PRO A 5 13.21 57.69 -36.86
CA PRO A 5 13.44 56.27 -36.66
C PRO A 5 13.73 56.00 -35.18
N LEU A 6 12.98 55.09 -34.57
CA LEU A 6 13.25 54.61 -33.22
C LEU A 6 14.60 53.89 -33.23
N GLN A 7 15.64 54.58 -32.75
CA GLN A 7 16.97 54.01 -32.55
C GLN A 7 16.91 53.07 -31.34
N ILE A 8 16.48 51.82 -31.56
CA ILE A 8 16.43 50.79 -30.53
C ILE A 8 17.86 50.45 -30.11
N ASN A 9 18.24 50.85 -28.90
CA ASN A 9 19.55 50.56 -28.34
C ASN A 9 19.71 49.04 -28.14
N THR A 10 20.66 48.44 -28.86
CA THR A 10 21.01 47.01 -28.77
C THR A 10 21.29 46.52 -27.36
N ASN A 11 21.79 47.37 -26.45
CA ASN A 11 21.99 47.05 -25.04
C ASN A 11 20.65 46.88 -24.30
N THR A 12 19.67 47.73 -24.61
CA THR A 12 18.30 47.59 -24.09
C THR A 12 17.66 46.30 -24.59
N THR A 13 17.79 45.97 -25.88
CA THR A 13 17.26 44.71 -26.44
C THR A 13 17.91 43.49 -25.78
N LYS A 14 19.25 43.48 -25.61
CA LYS A 14 19.96 42.39 -24.91
C LYS A 14 19.46 42.22 -23.48
N ARG A 15 19.34 43.32 -22.72
CA ARG A 15 18.80 43.29 -21.34
C ARG A 15 17.38 42.74 -21.29
N VAL A 16 16.50 43.19 -22.19
CA VAL A 16 15.11 42.72 -22.26
C VAL A 16 15.04 41.23 -22.60
N VAL A 17 15.82 40.75 -23.58
CA VAL A 17 15.89 39.32 -23.92
C VAL A 17 16.42 38.50 -22.75
N THR A 18 17.46 38.97 -22.05
CA THR A 18 17.97 38.30 -20.85
C THR A 18 16.88 38.19 -19.78
N VAL A 19 16.17 39.28 -19.49
CA VAL A 19 15.07 39.27 -18.50
C VAL A 19 13.97 38.29 -18.92
N ILE A 20 13.50 38.34 -20.17
CA ILE A 20 12.47 37.42 -20.68
C ILE A 20 12.95 35.96 -20.59
N SER A 21 14.20 35.68 -20.93
CA SER A 21 14.76 34.32 -20.84
C SER A 21 14.83 33.82 -19.39
N LEU A 22 15.19 34.69 -18.44
CA LEU A 22 15.18 34.36 -17.01
C LEU A 22 13.77 34.03 -16.52
N PHE A 23 12.77 34.83 -16.91
CA PHE A 23 11.37 34.54 -16.60
C PHE A 23 10.92 33.20 -17.23
N GLY A 24 11.31 32.92 -18.47
CA GLY A 24 11.04 31.65 -19.12
C GLY A 24 11.63 30.45 -18.35
N VAL A 25 12.89 30.55 -17.91
CA VAL A 25 13.54 29.52 -17.09
C VAL A 25 12.81 29.32 -15.76
N VAL A 26 12.44 30.41 -15.07
CA VAL A 26 11.70 30.33 -13.81
C VAL A 26 10.35 29.64 -14.00
N ILE A 27 9.61 29.97 -15.06
CA ILE A 27 8.32 29.33 -15.37
C ILE A 27 8.50 27.82 -15.62
N LEU A 28 9.54 27.42 -16.36
CA LEU A 28 9.84 26.00 -16.60
C LEU A 28 10.20 25.27 -15.30
N LEU A 29 11.01 25.87 -14.43
CA LEU A 29 11.37 25.29 -13.13
C LEU A 29 10.15 25.14 -12.22
N LEU A 30 9.27 26.13 -12.18
CA LEU A 30 8.01 26.05 -11.41
C LEU A 30 7.08 24.97 -11.97
N GLY A 31 6.96 24.84 -13.28
CA GLY A 31 6.18 23.78 -13.92
C GLY A 31 6.72 22.39 -13.60
N PHE A 32 8.04 22.22 -13.67
CA PHE A 32 8.70 20.97 -13.27
C PHE A 32 8.47 20.62 -11.79
N LEU A 33 8.65 21.61 -10.90
CA LEU A 33 8.42 21.44 -9.48
C LEU A 33 6.97 21.04 -9.18
N TRP A 34 6.00 21.65 -9.86
CA TRP A 34 4.60 21.31 -9.73
C TRP A 34 4.28 19.88 -10.17
N MET A 35 4.81 19.44 -11.33
CA MET A 35 4.64 18.06 -11.79
C MET A 35 5.21 17.05 -10.79
N TYR A 36 6.38 17.36 -10.23
CA TYR A 36 7.03 16.53 -9.23
C TYR A 36 6.20 16.43 -7.94
N THR A 37 5.75 17.56 -7.37
CA THR A 37 4.94 17.57 -6.14
C THR A 37 3.58 16.92 -6.34
N ALA A 38 2.94 17.11 -7.50
CA ALA A 38 1.70 16.41 -7.86
C ALA A 38 1.92 14.88 -7.91
N GLY A 39 3.05 14.44 -8.48
CA GLY A 39 3.46 13.04 -8.50
C GLY A 39 3.61 12.43 -7.11
N LEU A 40 4.25 13.15 -6.19
CA LEU A 40 4.40 12.73 -4.81
C LEU A 40 3.05 12.65 -4.08
N PHE A 41 2.18 13.64 -4.28
CA PHE A 41 0.86 13.65 -3.65
C PHE A 41 0.00 12.47 -4.10
N MET A 42 0.03 12.12 -5.40
CA MET A 42 -0.65 10.91 -5.89
C MET A 42 -0.09 9.63 -5.26
N SER A 43 1.23 9.55 -5.09
CA SER A 43 1.89 8.39 -4.47
C SER A 43 1.53 8.28 -2.99
N LEU A 44 1.48 9.40 -2.25
CA LEU A 44 1.06 9.41 -0.86
C LEU A 44 -0.41 9.01 -0.68
N ASN A 45 -1.31 9.49 -1.55
CA ASN A 45 -2.71 9.07 -1.49
C ASN A 45 -2.88 7.57 -1.75
N ALA A 46 -2.06 6.99 -2.65
CA ALA A 46 -2.04 5.55 -2.86
C ALA A 46 -1.64 4.77 -1.58
N TYR A 47 -0.69 5.29 -0.79
CA TYR A 47 -0.35 4.72 0.51
C TYR A 47 -1.51 4.80 1.50
N ILE A 48 -2.15 5.96 1.63
CA ILE A 48 -3.28 6.17 2.53
C ILE A 48 -4.44 5.22 2.17
N GLU A 49 -4.70 5.04 0.88
CA GLU A 49 -5.70 4.09 0.39
C GLU A 49 -5.33 2.64 0.77
N GLY A 50 -4.08 2.25 0.53
CA GLY A 50 -3.55 0.93 0.91
C GLY A 50 -3.64 0.66 2.42
N GLU A 51 -3.27 1.63 3.26
CA GLU A 51 -3.42 1.54 4.73
C GLU A 51 -4.88 1.41 5.17
N GLY A 52 -5.80 2.08 4.46
CA GLY A 52 -7.23 1.94 4.65
C GLY A 52 -7.71 0.50 4.40
N TYR A 53 -7.26 -0.11 3.31
CA TYR A 53 -7.52 -1.53 3.04
C TYR A 53 -6.89 -2.44 4.09
N TYR A 54 -5.61 -2.24 4.40
CA TYR A 54 -4.90 -3.02 5.42
C TYR A 54 -5.67 -3.03 6.75
N SER A 55 -6.01 -1.85 7.28
CA SER A 55 -6.66 -1.71 8.58
C SER A 55 -8.05 -2.35 8.59
N ARG A 56 -8.80 -2.20 7.51
CA ARG A 56 -10.12 -2.82 7.35
C ARG A 56 -10.01 -4.35 7.36
N TYR A 57 -9.16 -4.91 6.50
CA TYR A 57 -9.06 -6.36 6.35
C TYR A 57 -8.38 -7.03 7.54
N GLN A 58 -7.47 -6.34 8.23
CA GLN A 58 -6.93 -6.78 9.52
C GLN A 58 -8.07 -6.94 10.53
N LYS A 59 -8.93 -5.93 10.69
CA LYS A 59 -10.09 -5.99 11.60
C LYS A 59 -11.09 -7.07 11.20
N ASP A 60 -11.39 -7.19 9.90
CA ASP A 60 -12.33 -8.19 9.39
C ASP A 60 -11.77 -9.60 9.63
N SER A 61 -10.47 -9.82 9.43
CA SER A 61 -9.82 -11.09 9.73
C SER A 61 -9.97 -11.48 11.20
N PHE A 62 -9.68 -10.55 12.13
CA PHE A 62 -9.83 -10.82 13.56
C PHE A 62 -11.29 -11.15 13.93
N THR A 63 -12.24 -10.42 13.35
CA THR A 63 -13.68 -10.64 13.57
C THR A 63 -14.09 -12.04 13.14
N HIS A 64 -13.73 -12.45 11.93
CA HIS A 64 -14.05 -13.78 11.40
C HIS A 64 -13.32 -14.90 12.14
N LEU A 65 -12.10 -14.65 12.61
CA LEU A 65 -11.37 -15.61 13.42
C LEU A 65 -12.07 -15.88 14.75
N ILE A 66 -12.58 -14.84 15.43
CA ILE A 66 -13.37 -15.01 16.66
C ILE A 66 -14.61 -15.86 16.39
N GLN A 67 -15.39 -15.51 15.35
CA GLN A 67 -16.58 -16.27 14.97
C GLN A 67 -16.27 -17.73 14.67
N PHE A 68 -15.15 -17.98 13.99
CA PHE A 68 -14.67 -19.32 13.73
C PHE A 68 -14.38 -20.10 15.02
N VAL A 69 -13.72 -19.49 16.00
CA VAL A 69 -13.41 -20.14 17.28
C VAL A 69 -14.67 -20.41 18.11
N GLU A 70 -15.63 -19.48 18.11
CA GLU A 70 -16.87 -19.59 18.87
C GLU A 70 -17.87 -20.58 18.26
N GLU A 71 -18.13 -20.47 16.97
CA GLU A 71 -19.15 -21.26 16.28
C GLU A 71 -18.59 -22.59 15.73
N ARG A 72 -17.27 -22.66 15.52
CA ARG A 72 -16.55 -23.79 14.88
C ARG A 72 -17.10 -24.16 13.49
N ASP A 73 -17.74 -23.20 12.83
CA ASP A 73 -18.21 -23.32 11.45
C ASP A 73 -17.07 -22.99 10.47
N PRO A 74 -16.69 -23.92 9.57
CA PRO A 74 -15.67 -23.71 8.54
C PRO A 74 -15.90 -22.47 7.66
N LYS A 75 -17.14 -21.98 7.53
CA LYS A 75 -17.46 -20.76 6.79
C LYS A 75 -16.67 -19.56 7.30
N TYR A 76 -16.57 -19.37 8.61
CA TYR A 76 -15.85 -18.22 9.17
C TYR A 76 -14.34 -18.36 9.01
N TYR A 77 -13.82 -19.58 8.97
CA TYR A 77 -12.42 -19.79 8.63
C TYR A 77 -12.13 -19.36 7.18
N TRP A 78 -13.01 -19.67 6.23
CA TRP A 78 -12.89 -19.19 4.85
C TRP A 78 -12.90 -17.65 4.76
N MET A 79 -13.83 -17.00 5.46
CA MET A 79 -13.91 -15.53 5.50
C MET A 79 -12.67 -14.91 6.16
N TYR A 80 -12.16 -15.55 7.22
CA TYR A 80 -10.89 -15.18 7.85
C TYR A 80 -9.74 -15.28 6.85
N ARG A 81 -9.62 -16.40 6.11
CA ARG A 81 -8.54 -16.62 5.14
C ARG A 81 -8.58 -15.62 3.98
N GLU A 82 -9.76 -15.25 3.51
CA GLU A 82 -9.90 -14.19 2.52
C GLU A 82 -9.44 -12.85 3.10
N ALA A 83 -9.87 -12.50 4.32
CA ALA A 83 -9.54 -11.22 4.91
C ALA A 83 -8.06 -11.09 5.28
N ILE A 84 -7.46 -12.09 5.92
CA ILE A 84 -6.04 -12.08 6.32
C ILE A 84 -5.10 -12.11 5.11
N SER A 85 -5.56 -12.57 3.95
CA SER A 85 -4.74 -12.56 2.73
C SER A 85 -4.28 -11.15 2.35
N VAL A 86 -5.09 -10.12 2.63
CA VAL A 86 -4.78 -8.73 2.29
C VAL A 86 -3.58 -8.19 3.09
N PRO A 87 -3.56 -8.20 4.44
CA PRO A 87 -2.38 -7.79 5.19
C PRO A 87 -1.17 -8.68 4.89
N LEU A 88 -1.33 -9.99 4.70
CA LEU A 88 -0.22 -10.88 4.31
C LEU A 88 0.42 -10.48 2.97
N GLY A 89 -0.38 -10.10 1.98
CA GLY A 89 0.12 -9.61 0.69
C GLY A 89 0.93 -8.32 0.83
N ASN A 90 0.48 -7.40 1.67
CA ASN A 90 1.22 -6.19 1.99
C ASN A 90 2.56 -6.50 2.69
N SER A 91 2.58 -7.46 3.64
CA SER A 91 3.81 -7.91 4.29
C SER A 91 4.81 -8.50 3.30
N VAL A 92 4.34 -9.35 2.37
CA VAL A 92 5.18 -9.91 1.28
C VAL A 92 5.81 -8.79 0.45
N ALA A 93 5.00 -7.82 0.00
CA ALA A 93 5.49 -6.71 -0.79
C ALA A 93 6.52 -5.85 -0.02
N ARG A 94 6.26 -5.53 1.25
CA ARG A 94 7.18 -4.74 2.09
C ARG A 94 8.51 -5.47 2.30
N ILE A 95 8.47 -6.74 2.69
CA ILE A 95 9.66 -7.56 2.93
C ILE A 95 10.51 -7.64 1.64
N GLU A 96 9.87 -7.83 0.49
CA GLU A 96 10.58 -7.86 -0.78
C GLU A 96 11.21 -6.50 -1.13
N LEU A 97 10.48 -5.40 -0.88
CA LEU A 97 10.97 -4.04 -1.11
C LEU A 97 12.14 -3.62 -0.19
N GLU A 98 12.32 -4.27 0.97
CA GLU A 98 13.47 -4.07 1.86
C GLU A 98 14.77 -4.70 1.34
N LYS A 99 14.68 -5.68 0.42
CA LYS A 99 15.88 -6.33 -0.11
C LYS A 99 16.75 -5.33 -0.88
N GLU A 100 18.05 -5.58 -0.91
CA GLU A 100 18.99 -4.79 -1.73
C GLU A 100 18.55 -4.81 -3.21
N ASN A 101 18.20 -6.00 -3.71
CA ASN A 101 17.68 -6.24 -5.05
C ASN A 101 16.27 -6.89 -4.99
N PRO A 102 15.19 -6.08 -4.96
CA PRO A 102 13.83 -6.60 -4.94
C PRO A 102 13.43 -7.29 -6.25
N GLU A 103 12.70 -8.39 -6.15
CA GLU A 103 11.97 -8.99 -7.25
C GLU A 103 10.62 -8.28 -7.40
N TYR A 104 10.54 -7.29 -8.30
CA TYR A 104 9.36 -6.43 -8.43
C TYR A 104 8.06 -7.16 -8.80
N GLU A 105 8.13 -8.37 -9.38
CA GLU A 105 6.93 -9.16 -9.63
C GLU A 105 6.31 -9.67 -8.33
N ILE A 106 7.12 -10.14 -7.38
CA ILE A 106 6.65 -10.52 -6.03
C ILE A 106 6.02 -9.32 -5.33
N VAL A 107 6.63 -8.14 -5.46
CA VAL A 107 6.08 -6.90 -4.91
C VAL A 107 4.71 -6.58 -5.54
N ARG A 108 4.60 -6.68 -6.86
CA ARG A 108 3.35 -6.43 -7.59
C ARG A 108 2.26 -7.39 -7.16
N GLU A 109 2.55 -8.68 -7.11
CA GLU A 109 1.62 -9.72 -6.65
C GLU A 109 1.17 -9.47 -5.20
N GLY A 110 2.10 -9.15 -4.30
CA GLY A 110 1.80 -8.82 -2.91
C GLY A 110 0.90 -7.58 -2.77
N LEU A 111 1.18 -6.51 -3.51
CA LEU A 111 0.37 -5.29 -3.50
C LEU A 111 -1.04 -5.51 -4.08
N LEU A 112 -1.16 -6.32 -5.14
CA LEU A 112 -2.45 -6.71 -5.71
C LEU A 112 -3.27 -7.55 -4.73
N GLN A 113 -2.63 -8.52 -4.07
CA GLN A 113 -3.23 -9.29 -2.98
C GLN A 113 -3.66 -8.38 -1.82
N GLY A 114 -2.84 -7.36 -1.52
CA GLY A 114 -3.14 -6.25 -0.60
C GLY A 114 -4.26 -5.32 -1.05
N ARG A 115 -4.92 -5.61 -2.18
CA ARG A 115 -6.01 -4.84 -2.79
C ARG A 115 -5.65 -3.40 -3.17
N ASN A 116 -4.36 -3.12 -3.37
CA ASN A 116 -3.93 -1.84 -3.94
C ASN A 116 -4.36 -1.75 -5.40
N HIS A 117 -4.76 -0.55 -5.84
CA HIS A 117 -5.15 -0.33 -7.24
C HIS A 117 -3.96 -0.57 -8.18
N PRO A 118 -4.12 -1.30 -9.30
CA PRO A 118 -3.03 -1.59 -10.24
C PRO A 118 -2.25 -0.35 -10.71
N ASP A 119 -2.96 0.73 -11.02
CA ASP A 119 -2.37 2.00 -11.47
C ASP A 119 -1.52 2.72 -10.40
N ASN A 120 -1.67 2.32 -9.14
CA ASN A 120 -0.95 2.88 -8.01
C ASN A 120 0.32 2.09 -7.65
N ILE A 121 0.47 0.85 -8.14
CA ILE A 121 1.55 -0.06 -7.73
C ILE A 121 2.93 0.56 -7.97
N ASP A 122 3.20 1.04 -9.18
CA ASP A 122 4.52 1.57 -9.52
C ASP A 122 4.84 2.85 -8.72
N ARG A 123 3.81 3.61 -8.34
CA ARG A 123 3.93 4.81 -7.48
C ARG A 123 4.27 4.42 -6.04
N ILE A 124 3.60 3.39 -5.52
CA ILE A 124 3.87 2.85 -4.19
C ILE A 124 5.31 2.35 -4.13
N ILE A 125 5.72 1.51 -5.10
CA ILE A 125 7.09 0.99 -5.21
C ILE A 125 8.11 2.13 -5.27
N GLY A 126 7.86 3.11 -6.14
CA GLY A 126 8.75 4.26 -6.31
C GLY A 126 8.90 5.08 -5.02
N LEU A 127 7.79 5.40 -4.35
CA LEU A 127 7.83 6.14 -3.09
C LEU A 127 8.57 5.35 -2.00
N PHE A 128 8.29 4.04 -1.86
CA PHE A 128 8.98 3.19 -0.90
C PHE A 128 10.49 3.28 -1.08
N ARG A 129 10.98 2.99 -2.30
CA ARG A 129 12.41 2.87 -2.59
C ARG A 129 13.12 4.22 -2.55
N ASN A 130 12.50 5.27 -3.09
CA ASN A 130 13.12 6.59 -3.17
C ASN A 130 13.22 7.28 -1.79
N TYR A 131 12.29 6.99 -0.88
CA TYR A 131 12.21 7.63 0.44
C TYR A 131 12.47 6.70 1.61
N ARG A 132 12.90 5.47 1.35
CA ARG A 132 13.15 4.42 2.36
C ARG A 132 13.95 4.90 3.56
N ASN A 133 15.00 5.70 3.32
CA ASN A 133 15.94 6.15 4.34
C ASN A 133 15.58 7.51 4.96
N THR A 134 14.38 8.02 4.71
CA THR A 134 13.87 9.21 5.42
C THR A 134 13.32 8.80 6.77
N GLU A 135 13.52 9.65 7.79
CA GLU A 135 13.11 9.36 9.18
C GLU A 135 11.63 8.96 9.30
N PHE A 136 10.75 9.64 8.56
CA PHE A 136 9.32 9.34 8.54
C PHE A 136 9.03 7.95 7.96
N MET A 137 9.63 7.62 6.81
CA MET A 137 9.39 6.34 6.16
C MET A 137 10.01 5.18 6.95
N ASP A 138 11.21 5.37 7.49
CA ASP A 138 11.88 4.39 8.34
C ASP A 138 11.05 4.06 9.59
N THR A 139 10.49 5.10 10.22
CA THR A 139 9.57 4.95 11.36
C THR A 139 8.29 4.20 10.97
N ALA A 140 7.66 4.56 9.85
CA ALA A 140 6.46 3.88 9.36
C ALA A 140 6.71 2.39 9.06
N ILE A 141 7.82 2.09 8.39
CA ILE A 141 8.23 0.71 8.08
C ILE A 141 8.49 -0.10 9.35
N GLY A 142 9.14 0.48 10.36
CA GLY A 142 9.35 -0.21 11.63
C GLY A 142 8.05 -0.53 12.37
N LEU A 143 7.01 0.30 12.21
CA LEU A 143 5.66 -0.01 12.71
C LEU A 143 4.98 -1.10 11.89
N TRP A 144 5.12 -1.07 10.57
CA TRP A 144 4.57 -2.11 9.69
C TRP A 144 5.24 -3.46 9.91
N GLU A 145 6.55 -3.50 10.17
CA GLU A 145 7.28 -4.73 10.52
C GLU A 145 6.72 -5.37 11.81
N GLN A 146 6.48 -4.58 12.85
CA GLN A 146 5.78 -5.06 14.05
C GLN A 146 4.36 -5.56 13.72
N GLY A 147 3.67 -4.88 12.81
CA GLY A 147 2.37 -5.33 12.30
C GLY A 147 2.43 -6.69 11.60
N ASP A 148 3.45 -6.91 10.77
CA ASP A 148 3.70 -8.17 10.07
C ASP A 148 3.88 -9.32 11.07
N GLU A 149 4.68 -9.12 12.11
CA GLU A 149 4.88 -10.12 13.16
C GLU A 149 3.54 -10.57 13.78
N MET A 150 2.65 -9.61 14.08
CA MET A 150 1.34 -9.90 14.62
C MET A 150 0.44 -10.63 13.62
N VAL A 151 0.44 -10.22 12.36
CA VAL A 151 -0.33 -10.86 11.28
C VAL A 151 0.11 -12.31 11.10
N PHE A 152 1.41 -12.59 11.05
CA PHE A 152 1.95 -13.95 10.94
C PHE A 152 1.66 -14.80 12.18
N ALA A 153 1.72 -14.20 13.38
CA ALA A 153 1.37 -14.90 14.63
C ALA A 153 -0.12 -15.30 14.66
N ILE A 154 -1.01 -14.43 14.18
CA ILE A 154 -2.44 -14.72 14.09
C ILE A 154 -2.70 -15.83 13.06
N ASP A 155 -2.08 -15.75 11.87
CA ASP A 155 -2.27 -16.77 10.81
C ASP A 155 -1.75 -18.15 11.18
N SER A 156 -0.60 -18.23 11.84
CA SER A 156 -0.08 -19.49 12.38
C SER A 156 -0.99 -20.08 13.46
N THR A 157 -1.52 -19.23 14.35
CA THR A 157 -2.46 -19.65 15.40
C THR A 157 -3.79 -20.14 14.82
N ALA A 158 -4.36 -19.39 13.87
CA ALA A 158 -5.61 -19.75 13.20
C ALA A 158 -5.49 -21.06 12.42
N SER A 159 -4.38 -21.26 11.70
CA SER A 159 -4.10 -22.50 10.98
C SER A 159 -4.00 -23.70 11.92
N SER A 160 -3.40 -23.52 13.10
CA SER A 160 -3.33 -24.56 14.13
C SER A 160 -4.71 -24.89 14.71
N ALA A 161 -5.56 -23.89 14.92
CA ALA A 161 -6.93 -24.07 15.38
C ALA A 161 -7.80 -24.83 14.37
N GLU A 162 -7.68 -24.55 13.08
CA GLU A 162 -8.38 -25.32 12.03
C GLU A 162 -7.87 -26.77 11.96
N HIS A 163 -6.55 -26.99 12.06
CA HIS A 163 -6.01 -28.35 12.00
C HIS A 163 -6.47 -29.23 13.18
N THR A 164 -6.66 -28.63 14.36
CA THR A 164 -7.12 -29.32 15.57
C THR A 164 -8.64 -29.29 15.75
N ARG A 165 -9.37 -28.75 14.77
CA ARG A 165 -10.83 -28.58 14.82
C ARG A 165 -11.53 -29.92 14.94
N ARG A 166 -12.14 -30.16 16.10
CA ARG A 166 -13.13 -31.23 16.27
C ARG A 166 -14.50 -30.72 15.85
N PRO A 167 -15.28 -31.47 15.04
CA PRO A 167 -16.63 -31.08 14.71
C PRO A 167 -17.46 -30.88 15.98
N VAL A 168 -18.33 -29.87 16.00
CA VAL A 168 -19.30 -29.68 17.09
C VAL A 168 -20.30 -30.81 16.99
N TYR A 169 -20.12 -31.86 17.80
CA TYR A 169 -21.16 -32.84 18.00
C TYR A 169 -22.28 -32.18 18.81
N GLN A 170 -23.41 -31.88 18.16
CA GLN A 170 -24.64 -31.59 18.88
C GLN A 170 -25.10 -32.87 19.57
N CYS A 171 -24.74 -33.05 20.84
CA CYS A 171 -25.42 -34.02 21.68
C CYS A 171 -26.87 -33.53 21.88
N LYS A 172 -27.78 -33.98 21.01
CA LYS A 172 -29.21 -33.95 21.31
C LYS A 172 -29.44 -34.73 22.61
N PRO A 173 -30.29 -34.27 23.53
CA PRO A 173 -30.70 -35.08 24.67
C PRO A 173 -31.48 -36.29 24.15
N GLY A 174 -30.81 -37.44 24.08
CA GLY A 174 -31.35 -38.69 23.58
C GLY A 174 -30.24 -39.74 23.45
N PRO A 175 -30.57 -41.04 23.48
CA PRO A 175 -29.56 -42.10 23.40
C PRO A 175 -28.80 -42.01 22.07
N CYS A 176 -27.46 -42.03 22.16
CA CYS A 176 -26.57 -42.04 21.00
C CYS A 176 -26.84 -43.30 20.16
N ILE A 177 -27.49 -43.11 19.01
CA ILE A 177 -27.69 -44.17 18.02
C ILE A 177 -26.51 -44.11 17.05
N HIS A 178 -25.66 -45.13 17.05
CA HIS A 178 -24.61 -45.30 16.05
C HIS A 178 -25.25 -45.50 14.67
N PHE A 179 -25.08 -44.53 13.77
CA PHE A 179 -25.22 -44.79 12.34
C PHE A 179 -23.81 -44.87 11.75
N GLY A 180 -23.33 -46.10 11.61
CA GLY A 180 -22.21 -46.41 10.74
C GLY A 180 -22.73 -46.79 9.36
N VAL A 181 -22.21 -46.12 8.33
CA VAL A 181 -21.92 -46.68 7.01
C VAL A 181 -20.64 -46.01 6.54
#